data_AF-A0A7C6BDX8-F1
#
_entry.id   AF-A0A7C6BDX8-F1
#
_cell.length_a   1.000
_cell.length_b   1.000
_cell.length_c   1.000
_cell.angle_alpha   90.00
_cell.angle_beta   90.00
_cell.angle_gamma   90.00
#
_symmetry.space_group_name_H-M   'P 1'
#
loop_
_entity.id
_entity.type
_entity.pdbx_description
1 polymer ?
#
loop_
_entity_poly.entity_id
_entity_poly.type
_entity_poly.pdbx_seq_one_letter_code
_entity_poly.pdbx_strand_id
1 'polypeptide(L)'
;MELFFLLVLIVIMASALGSGFPVAFALPGSAILTIGLAAGAGWLFAGSTDAYFHSGGPQQWLSAGVTNLRGVYWEVERDTLIAIPLFIFMGIMLQRSKIAEDLLFTMAQLFGPVPG
;
A
#
# COMPACT_ATOMS: atom_id res chain seq x y z
N MET A 1 -8.01 21.64 5.67
CA MET A 1 -7.72 20.65 6.73
C MET A 1 -7.53 19.23 6.19
N GLU A 2 -7.97 18.91 4.98
CA GLU A 2 -7.80 17.58 4.36
C GLU A 2 -6.33 17.16 4.23
N LEU A 3 -5.47 18.08 3.78
CA LEU A 3 -4.02 17.85 3.62
C LEU A 3 -3.31 17.48 4.93
N PHE A 4 -3.85 17.90 6.08
CA PHE A 4 -3.28 17.57 7.39
C PHE A 4 -3.38 16.06 7.64
N PHE A 5 -4.55 15.46 7.41
CA PHE A 5 -4.73 14.02 7.60
C PHE A 5 -3.94 13.21 6.58
N LEU A 6 -3.78 13.69 5.34
CA LEU A 6 -2.87 13.05 4.38
C LEU A 6 -1.41 13.06 4.83
N LEU A 7 -0.94 14.17 5.41
CA LEU A 7 0.40 14.23 5.99
C LEU A 7 0.55 13.26 7.16
N VAL A 8 -0.45 13.19 8.04
CA VAL A 8 -0.47 12.23 9.16
C VAL A 8 -0.38 10.79 8.66
N LEU A 9 -1.12 10.44 7.59
CA LEU A 9 -1.04 9.11 6.96
C LEU A 9 0.38 8.80 6.49
N ILE A 10 0.99 9.72 5.75
CA ILE A 10 2.35 9.53 5.22
C ILE A 10 3.35 9.34 6.36
N VAL A 11 3.25 10.15 7.41
CA VAL A 11 4.16 10.08 8.57
C VAL A 11 4.00 8.75 9.32
N ILE A 12 2.77 8.32 9.60
CA ILE A 12 2.51 7.04 10.30
C ILE A 12 3.00 5.87 9.45
N MET A 13 2.72 5.88 8.15
CA MET A 13 3.15 4.85 7.23
C MET A 13 4.68 4.78 7.11
N ALA A 14 5.35 5.92 6.91
CA ALA A 14 6.79 5.99 6.82
C ALA A 14 7.48 5.54 8.11
N SER A 15 6.93 5.92 9.27
CA SER A 15 7.45 5.52 10.57
C SER A 15 7.30 4.02 10.81
N ALA A 16 6.14 3.44 10.47
CA ALA A 16 5.87 2.00 10.63
C ALA A 16 6.76 1.15 9.70
N LEU A 17 6.98 1.60 8.46
CA LEU A 17 7.90 0.93 7.54
C LEU A 17 9.37 1.09 7.99
N GLY A 18 9.74 2.29 8.46
CA GLY A 18 11.08 2.58 8.98
C GLY A 18 11.43 1.80 10.23
N SER A 19 10.45 1.44 11.07
CA SER A 19 10.65 0.60 12.26
C SER A 19 10.77 -0.90 11.94
N GLY A 20 10.73 -1.29 10.66
CA GLY A 20 10.78 -2.70 10.24
C GLY A 20 9.48 -3.48 10.47
N PHE A 21 8.35 -2.79 10.66
CA PHE A 21 7.06 -3.47 10.82
C PHE A 21 6.64 -4.14 9.49
N PRO A 22 6.02 -5.33 9.50
CA PRO A 22 5.64 -6.00 8.25
C PRO A 22 4.73 -5.11 7.38
N VAL A 23 5.11 -4.95 6.12
CA VAL A 23 4.46 -4.05 5.14
C VAL A 23 2.95 -4.34 5.01
N ALA A 24 2.59 -5.63 5.09
CA ALA A 24 1.20 -6.09 5.00
C ALA A 24 0.28 -5.48 6.07
N PHE A 25 0.81 -5.09 7.23
CA PHE A 25 0.04 -4.43 8.29
C PHE A 25 0.24 -2.91 8.28
N ALA A 26 1.43 -2.43 7.94
CA ALA A 26 1.75 -1.01 7.95
C ALA A 26 0.89 -0.20 6.97
N LEU A 27 0.69 -0.71 5.75
CA LEU A 27 -0.09 -0.02 4.72
C LEU A 27 -1.59 0.09 5.06
N PRO A 28 -2.34 -1.01 5.28
CA PRO A 28 -3.76 -0.90 5.63
C PRO A 28 -3.98 -0.32 7.02
N GLY A 29 -3.09 -0.58 7.99
CA GLY A 29 -3.20 -0.06 9.35
C GLY A 29 -3.09 1.46 9.41
N SER A 30 -2.09 2.05 8.75
CA SER A 30 -1.91 3.51 8.68
C SER A 30 -3.10 4.20 7.99
N ALA A 31 -3.67 3.57 6.96
CA ALA A 31 -4.87 4.06 6.28
C ALA A 31 -6.09 4.07 7.22
N ILE A 32 -6.39 2.96 7.89
CA ILE A 32 -7.54 2.85 8.81
C ILE A 32 -7.42 3.85 9.97
N LEU A 33 -6.23 3.96 10.57
CA LEU A 33 -5.99 4.91 11.67
C LEU A 33 -6.25 6.35 11.24
N THR A 34 -5.74 6.74 10.07
CA THR A 34 -5.91 8.11 9.57
C THR A 34 -7.37 8.39 9.20
N ILE A 35 -8.07 7.45 8.56
CA ILE A 35 -9.50 7.59 8.23
C ILE A 35 -10.32 7.75 9.52
N GLY A 36 -10.02 6.95 10.56
CA GLY A 36 -10.69 7.06 11.86
C GLY A 36 -10.44 8.40 12.54
N LEU A 37 -9.20 8.89 12.52
CA LEU A 37 -8.85 10.22 13.05
C LEU A 37 -9.54 11.35 12.28
N ALA A 38 -9.59 11.27 10.95
CA ALA A 38 -10.27 12.25 10.11
C ALA A 38 -11.78 12.26 10.36
N ALA A 39 -12.41 11.08 10.41
CA ALA A 39 -13.84 10.97 10.70
C ALA A 39 -14.21 11.46 12.11
N GLY A 40 -13.41 11.08 13.12
CA GLY A 40 -13.62 11.48 14.51
C GLY A 40 -13.40 12.98 14.73
N ALA A 41 -12.35 13.55 14.13
CA ALA A 41 -12.14 15.00 14.14
C ALA A 41 -13.24 15.73 13.37
N GLY A 42 -13.72 15.20 12.26
CA GLY A 42 -14.83 15.77 11.50
C GLY A 42 -16.10 15.85 12.34
N TRP A 43 -16.41 14.76 13.05
CA TRP A 43 -17.55 14.73 13.97
C TRP A 43 -17.41 15.74 15.12
N LEU A 44 -16.24 15.84 15.75
CA LEU A 44 -16.01 16.74 16.89
C LEU A 44 -15.95 18.23 16.52
N PHE A 45 -15.31 18.58 15.40
CA PHE A 45 -15.01 19.97 15.07
C PHE A 45 -15.90 20.57 13.98
N ALA A 46 -16.45 19.74 13.09
CA ALA A 46 -17.25 20.19 11.95
C ALA A 46 -18.70 19.68 11.99
N GLY A 47 -19.06 18.82 12.96
CA GLY A 47 -20.39 18.24 13.09
C GLY A 47 -20.76 17.22 12.00
N SER A 48 -19.82 16.88 11.11
CA SER A 48 -20.01 15.90 10.04
C SER A 48 -18.75 15.05 9.85
N THR A 49 -18.95 13.74 9.67
CA THR A 49 -17.85 12.78 9.50
C THR A 49 -17.10 12.94 8.18
N ASP A 50 -17.70 13.65 7.22
CA ASP A 50 -17.20 13.77 5.85
C ASP A 50 -16.39 15.07 5.64
N ALA A 51 -16.34 15.96 6.65
CA ALA A 51 -15.77 17.30 6.54
C ALA A 51 -14.29 17.35 6.13
N TYR A 52 -13.53 16.29 6.37
CA TYR A 52 -12.10 16.21 6.07
C TYR A 52 -11.77 15.23 4.94
N PHE A 53 -12.77 14.81 4.18
CA PHE A 53 -12.61 13.96 3.00
C PHE A 53 -12.91 14.74 1.72
N HIS A 54 -11.98 14.70 0.76
CA HIS A 54 -12.12 15.41 -0.51
C HIS A 54 -13.21 14.82 -1.41
N SER A 55 -13.34 13.49 -1.44
CA SER A 55 -14.29 12.76 -2.28
C SER A 55 -14.81 11.52 -1.57
N GLY A 56 -16.12 11.44 -1.34
CA GLY A 56 -16.76 10.33 -0.61
C GLY A 56 -16.55 10.39 0.90
N GLY A 57 -17.40 9.71 1.66
CA GLY A 57 -17.32 9.67 3.13
C GLY A 57 -16.40 8.55 3.67
N PRO A 58 -16.16 8.49 5.00
CA PRO A 58 -15.29 7.50 5.63
C PRO A 58 -15.68 6.06 5.31
N GLN A 59 -16.98 5.76 5.30
CA GLN A 59 -17.48 4.42 4.96
C GLN A 59 -17.13 4.02 3.52
N GLN A 60 -17.14 4.99 2.60
CA GLN A 60 -16.82 4.75 1.20
C GLN A 60 -15.33 4.48 1.03
N TRP A 61 -14.46 5.20 1.74
CA TRP A 61 -13.02 4.93 1.77
C TRP A 61 -12.66 3.58 2.40
N LEU A 62 -13.33 3.18 3.48
CA LEU A 62 -13.11 1.87 4.10
C LEU A 62 -13.60 0.72 3.22
N SER A 63 -14.76 0.90 2.59
CA SER A 63 -15.32 -0.11 1.68
C SER A 63 -14.68 -0.09 0.30
N ALA A 64 -13.97 0.98 -0.10
CA ALA A 64 -13.23 1.09 -1.35
C ALA A 64 -12.23 -0.06 -1.50
N GLY A 65 -11.55 -0.47 -0.43
CA GLY A 65 -10.65 -1.63 -0.48
C GLY A 65 -11.37 -2.91 -0.91
N VAL A 66 -12.52 -3.21 -0.30
CA VAL A 66 -13.30 -4.43 -0.59
C VAL A 66 -14.02 -4.33 -1.94
N THR A 67 -14.59 -3.17 -2.26
CA THR A 67 -15.36 -2.95 -3.48
C THR A 67 -14.48 -2.83 -4.71
N ASN A 68 -13.29 -2.21 -4.61
CA ASN A 68 -12.30 -2.21 -5.70
C ASN A 68 -11.71 -3.60 -5.88
N LEU A 69 -11.37 -4.34 -4.83
CA LEU A 69 -10.90 -5.72 -5.00
C LEU A 69 -12.00 -6.58 -5.66
N ARG A 70 -13.23 -6.56 -5.15
CA ARG A 70 -14.34 -7.32 -5.74
C ARG A 70 -14.70 -6.88 -7.16
N GLY A 71 -14.66 -5.58 -7.45
CA GLY A 71 -14.91 -5.01 -8.79
C GLY A 71 -13.81 -5.37 -9.78
N VAL A 72 -12.55 -5.32 -9.35
CA VAL A 72 -11.39 -5.68 -10.18
C VAL A 72 -11.32 -7.18 -10.47
N TYR A 73 -11.73 -8.06 -9.54
CA TYR A 73 -11.72 -9.53 -9.75
C TYR A 73 -12.93 -10.09 -10.50
N TRP A 74 -14.04 -9.34 -10.62
CA TRP A 74 -15.25 -9.79 -11.30
C TRP A 74 -15.33 -9.35 -12.77
N GLU A 75 -14.55 -8.33 -13.16
CA GLU A 75 -14.45 -7.87 -14.55
C GLU A 75 -13.34 -8.64 -15.30
N VAL A 76 -13.73 -9.71 -15.98
CA VAL A 76 -12.82 -10.59 -16.76
C VAL A 76 -12.03 -9.84 -17.85
N GLU A 77 -12.50 -8.67 -18.28
CA GLU A 77 -11.88 -7.85 -19.34
C GLU A 77 -10.80 -6.87 -18.85
N ARG A 78 -10.45 -6.85 -17.55
CA ARG A 78 -9.43 -5.93 -17.03
C ARG A 78 -8.02 -6.43 -17.33
N ASP A 79 -7.22 -5.66 -18.08
CA ASP A 79 -5.79 -5.91 -18.35
C ASP A 79 -4.96 -6.17 -17.07
N THR A 80 -5.38 -5.59 -15.93
CA THR A 80 -4.74 -5.81 -14.63
C THR A 80 -4.85 -7.25 -14.12
N LEU A 81 -5.88 -8.01 -14.53
CA LEU A 81 -6.01 -9.42 -14.14
C LEU A 81 -5.01 -10.32 -14.87
N ILE A 82 -4.55 -9.93 -16.07
CA ILE A 82 -3.50 -10.62 -16.82
C ILE A 82 -2.12 -10.40 -16.17
N ALA A 83 -1.94 -9.31 -15.42
CA ALA A 83 -0.69 -9.03 -14.73
C ALA A 83 -0.32 -10.12 -13.70
N ILE A 84 -1.30 -10.74 -13.04
CA ILE A 84 -1.07 -11.79 -12.03
C ILE A 84 -0.40 -13.04 -12.64
N PRO A 85 -0.99 -13.71 -13.66
CA PRO A 85 -0.36 -14.86 -14.27
C PRO A 85 0.97 -14.50 -14.95
N LEU A 86 1.08 -13.35 -15.62
CA LEU A 86 2.35 -12.89 -16.20
C LEU A 86 3.44 -12.69 -15.15
N PHE A 87 3.09 -12.12 -13.99
CA PHE A 87 4.02 -11.95 -12.87
C PHE A 87 4.50 -13.30 -12.32
N ILE A 88 3.58 -14.27 -12.19
CA ILE A 88 3.92 -15.64 -11.79
C ILE A 88 4.83 -16.29 -12.83
N PHE A 89 4.53 -16.17 -14.12
CA PHE A 89 5.36 -16.70 -15.20
C PHE A 89 6.77 -16.11 -15.19
N MET A 90 6.88 -14.78 -15.06
CA MET A 90 8.17 -14.10 -14.95
C MET A 90 8.95 -14.62 -13.73
N GLY A 91 8.31 -14.74 -12.57
CA GLY A 91 8.94 -15.28 -11.36
C GLY A 91 9.46 -16.70 -11.55
N ILE A 92 8.64 -17.60 -12.11
CA ILE A 92 9.03 -18.99 -12.37
C ILE A 92 10.15 -19.06 -13.41
N MET A 93 10.08 -18.26 -14.49
CA MET A 93 11.15 -18.21 -15.49
C MET A 93 12.47 -17.69 -14.91
N LEU A 94 12.44 -16.63 -14.09
CA LEU A 94 13.63 -16.08 -13.43
C LEU A 94 14.26 -17.05 -12.43
N GLN A 95 13.45 -17.83 -11.72
CA GLN A 95 13.94 -18.89 -10.83
C GLN A 95 14.54 -20.05 -11.63
N ARG A 96 13.90 -20.47 -12.72
CA ARG A 96 14.37 -21.57 -13.59
C ARG A 96 15.64 -21.21 -14.35
N SER A 97 15.82 -19.95 -14.73
CA SER A 97 16.99 -19.45 -15.45
C SER A 97 18.19 -19.16 -14.54
N LYS A 98 18.02 -19.25 -13.22
CA LYS A 98 19.02 -18.86 -12.19
C LYS A 98 19.49 -17.40 -12.24
N ILE A 99 18.92 -16.58 -13.12
CA ILE A 99 19.27 -15.15 -13.25
C ILE A 99 19.00 -14.41 -11.93
N ALA A 100 17.96 -14.80 -11.19
CA ALA A 100 17.66 -14.19 -9.89
C ALA A 100 18.80 -14.41 -8.86
N GLU A 101 19.47 -15.57 -8.90
CA GLU A 101 20.58 -15.89 -8.00
C GLU A 101 21.85 -15.13 -8.40
N ASP A 102 22.17 -15.08 -9.69
CA ASP A 102 23.32 -14.35 -10.21
C ASP A 102 23.21 -12.83 -9.92
N LEU A 103 22.00 -12.27 -10.07
CA LEU A 103 21.73 -10.87 -9.73
C LEU A 103 21.86 -10.63 -8.22
N LEU A 104 21.38 -11.55 -7.38
CA LEU A 104 21.52 -11.45 -5.92
C LEU A 104 23.00 -11.46 -5.52
N PHE A 105 23.81 -12.33 -6.10
CA PHE A 105 25.25 -12.40 -5.83
C PHE A 105 25.98 -11.14 -6.29
N THR A 106 25.62 -10.62 -7.47
CA THR A 106 26.19 -9.36 -8.00
C THR A 106 25.80 -8.17 -7.12
N MET A 107 24.54 -8.09 -6.66
CA MET A 107 24.10 -7.06 -5.70
C MET A 107 24.82 -7.19 -4.36
N ALA A 108 25.05 -8.40 -3.87
CA ALA A 108 25.81 -8.64 -2.65
C ALA A 108 27.29 -8.24 -2.78
N GLN A 109 27.89 -8.38 -3.97
CA GLN A 109 29.23 -7.85 -4.24
C GLN A 109 29.25 -6.32 -4.31
N LEU A 110 28.25 -5.70 -4.93
CA LEU A 110 28.13 -4.25 -5.03
C LEU A 110 27.95 -3.59 -3.65
N PHE A 111 27.15 -4.21 -2.78
CA PHE A 111 26.95 -3.78 -1.39
C PHE A 111 27.84 -4.54 -0.39
N GLY A 112 28.89 -5.19 -0.89
CA GLY A 112 29.86 -5.90 -0.08
C GLY A 112 30.60 -4.94 0.86
N PRO A 113 31.28 -5.47 1.90
CA PRO A 113 32.05 -4.64 2.82
C PRO A 113 32.98 -3.71 2.04
N VAL A 114 32.88 -2.41 2.30
CA VAL A 114 33.81 -1.43 1.73
C VAL A 114 35.22 -1.84 2.17
N PRO A 115 36.16 -2.08 1.23
CA PRO A 115 37.53 -2.40 1.61
C PRO A 115 38.09 -1.25 2.45
N GLY A 116 38.38 -1.55 3.72
CA GLY A 116 39.20 -0.71 4.60
C GLY A 116 40.67 -0.98 4.38
#